data_AF-A0A2V8RNW2-F1
#
_entry.id   AF-A0A2V8RNW2-F1
#
_cell.length_a   1.000
_cell.length_b   1.000
_cell.length_c   1.000
_cell.angle_alpha   90.00
_cell.angle_beta   90.00
_cell.angle_gamma   90.00
#
_symmetry.space_group_name_H-M   'P 1'
#
loop_
_entity.id
_entity.type
_entity.pdbx_description
1 polymer ?
#
loop_
_entity_poly.entity_id
_entity_poly.type
_entity_poly.pdbx_seq_one_letter_code
_entity_poly.pdbx_strand_id
1 'polypeptide(L)'
;MSRTIPALALSLAALLLMSCGEPAANNAANKPANAANNASVANTAADPAALQAELKKMTTDMAASLAKNDVDAMEKIYGENYMFIGPDGAVATRAERIDAMKKGDTKYDSISY
;
A
#
# COMPACT_ATOMS: atom_id res chain seq x y z
N MET A 1 -3.99 41.54 -55.93
CA MET A 1 -5.43 41.48 -55.58
C MET A 1 -5.74 40.06 -55.12
N SER A 2 -5.83 39.85 -53.81
CA SER A 2 -7.07 39.53 -53.07
C SER A 2 -7.37 38.01 -53.07
N ARG A 3 -6.92 37.28 -52.03
CA ARG A 3 -7.71 36.79 -50.86
C ARG A 3 -8.77 35.74 -51.29
N THR A 4 -8.69 34.47 -50.92
CA THR A 4 -9.04 33.96 -49.57
C THR A 4 -8.74 32.45 -49.44
N ILE A 5 -8.07 32.09 -48.34
CA ILE A 5 -8.09 30.81 -47.59
C ILE A 5 -9.10 31.04 -46.43
N PRO A 6 -9.77 30.10 -45.69
CA PRO A 6 -9.74 28.60 -45.62
C PRO A 6 -11.15 27.94 -45.56
N ALA A 7 -11.26 26.61 -45.72
CA ALA A 7 -12.45 25.88 -45.21
C ALA A 7 -12.28 24.38 -44.96
N LEU A 8 -11.16 23.75 -45.34
CA LEU A 8 -11.04 22.29 -45.28
C LEU A 8 -10.21 21.74 -44.10
N ALA A 9 -9.75 22.61 -43.19
CA ALA A 9 -8.90 22.23 -42.06
C ALA A 9 -9.61 22.20 -40.70
N LEU A 10 -10.95 22.32 -40.66
CA LEU A 10 -11.73 22.40 -39.42
C LEU A 10 -12.61 21.17 -39.14
N SER A 11 -12.45 20.07 -39.89
CA SER A 11 -13.29 18.87 -39.74
C SER A 11 -12.60 17.70 -39.03
N LEU A 12 -11.31 17.82 -38.68
CA LEU A 12 -10.55 16.73 -38.04
C LEU A 12 -10.35 16.89 -36.52
N ALA A 13 -10.78 18.02 -35.94
CA ALA A 13 -10.66 18.26 -34.50
C ALA A 13 -11.88 17.80 -33.67
N ALA A 14 -13.01 17.46 -34.32
CA ALA A 14 -14.24 17.08 -33.62
C ALA A 14 -14.33 15.58 -33.26
N LEU A 15 -13.48 14.72 -33.84
CA LEU A 15 -13.49 13.27 -33.58
C LEU A 15 -12.62 12.84 -32.39
N LEU A 16 -11.84 13.74 -31.77
CA LEU A 16 -10.90 13.41 -30.68
C LEU A 16 -11.42 13.70 -29.26
N LEU A 17 -12.66 14.20 -29.11
CA LEU A 17 -13.26 14.54 -27.81
C LEU A 17 -14.27 13.50 -27.28
N MET A 18 -14.40 12.34 -27.93
CA MET A 18 -15.31 11.25 -27.54
C MET A 18 -14.61 10.04 -26.88
N SER A 19 -13.38 10.21 -26.37
CA SER A 19 -12.67 9.15 -25.61
C SER A 19 -12.43 9.45 -24.13
N CYS A 20 -12.96 10.55 -23.58
CA CYS A 20 -13.08 10.68 -22.14
C CYS A 20 -14.31 9.89 -21.69
N GLY A 21 -14.05 8.75 -21.03
CA GLY A 21 -14.99 7.70 -20.70
C GLY A 21 -16.32 8.18 -20.11
N GLU A 22 -17.36 7.40 -20.39
CA GLU A 22 -18.64 7.47 -19.71
C GLU A 22 -18.43 7.54 -18.18
N PRO A 23 -19.05 8.49 -17.47
CA PRO A 23 -19.17 8.36 -16.03
C PRO A 23 -19.94 7.08 -15.77
N ALA A 24 -19.31 6.13 -15.08
CA ALA A 24 -19.87 4.84 -14.70
C ALA A 24 -21.17 5.02 -13.89
N ALA A 25 -22.28 5.20 -14.60
CA ALA A 25 -23.62 5.28 -14.04
C ALA A 25 -24.18 3.86 -13.85
N ASN A 26 -23.53 3.04 -13.01
CA ASN A 26 -24.17 1.90 -12.33
C ASN A 26 -23.24 1.23 -11.30
N ASN A 27 -23.06 1.90 -10.15
CA ASN A 27 -22.60 1.26 -8.91
C ASN A 27 -23.74 1.14 -7.88
N ALA A 28 -25.00 1.08 -8.34
CA ALA A 28 -26.15 0.91 -7.44
C ALA A 28 -26.22 -0.50 -6.82
N ALA A 29 -25.68 -1.51 -7.51
CA ALA A 29 -25.67 -2.90 -7.04
C ALA A 29 -24.65 -3.19 -5.93
N ASN A 30 -23.55 -2.42 -5.84
CA ASN A 30 -22.51 -2.62 -4.81
C ASN A 30 -22.72 -1.78 -3.54
N LYS A 31 -23.63 -0.79 -3.56
CA LYS A 31 -23.92 0.07 -2.41
C LYS A 31 -24.45 -0.71 -1.18
N PRO A 32 -25.36 -1.69 -1.30
CA PRO A 32 -25.85 -2.45 -0.15
C PRO A 32 -24.82 -3.44 0.38
N ALA A 33 -24.02 -4.06 -0.50
CA ALA A 33 -22.98 -5.02 -0.12
C ALA A 33 -21.85 -4.35 0.69
N ASN A 34 -21.46 -3.13 0.31
CA ASN A 34 -20.46 -2.36 1.04
C ASN A 34 -20.98 -1.86 2.40
N ALA A 35 -22.27 -1.51 2.51
CA ALA A 35 -22.88 -1.07 3.76
C ALA A 35 -23.05 -2.19 4.79
N ALA A 36 -23.42 -3.40 4.33
CA ALA A 36 -23.57 -4.57 5.21
C ALA A 36 -22.22 -5.07 5.76
N ASN A 37 -21.15 -5.02 4.96
CA ASN A 37 -19.81 -5.42 5.41
C ASN A 37 -19.12 -4.37 6.31
N ASN A 38 -19.50 -3.09 6.23
CA ASN A 38 -18.95 -2.03 7.09
C ASN A 38 -19.70 -1.85 8.42
N ALA A 39 -20.84 -2.52 8.61
CA ALA A 39 -21.63 -2.44 9.84
C ALA A 39 -21.05 -3.29 10.99
N SER A 40 -20.18 -4.26 10.69
CA SER A 40 -19.61 -5.18 11.70
C SER A 40 -18.40 -4.61 12.44
N VAL A 41 -17.88 -3.45 12.05
CA VAL A 41 -16.84 -2.76 12.82
C VAL A 41 -17.37 -1.37 13.10
N ALA A 42 -17.87 -1.16 14.32
CA ALA A 42 -18.09 0.18 14.82
C ALA A 42 -16.74 0.91 14.73
N ASN A 43 -16.56 1.67 13.64
CA ASN A 43 -15.34 2.40 13.37
C ASN A 43 -15.37 3.64 14.29
N THR A 44 -15.02 3.44 15.56
CA THR A 44 -14.64 4.56 16.43
C THR A 44 -13.54 5.30 15.69
N ALA A 45 -13.78 6.56 15.34
CA ALA A 45 -12.77 7.38 14.68
C ALA A 45 -11.49 7.33 15.52
N ALA A 46 -10.44 6.70 14.97
CA ALA A 46 -9.17 6.55 15.67
C ALA A 46 -8.60 7.95 15.95
N ASP A 47 -8.13 8.19 17.18
CA ASP A 47 -7.37 9.39 17.51
C ASP A 47 -6.05 9.35 16.71
N PRO A 48 -5.82 10.27 15.75
CA PRO A 48 -4.62 10.24 14.92
C PRO A 48 -3.33 10.38 15.74
N ALA A 49 -3.36 11.12 16.85
CA ALA A 49 -2.18 11.32 17.70
C ALA A 49 -1.83 10.04 18.47
N ALA A 50 -2.84 9.38 19.03
CA ALA A 50 -2.66 8.08 19.69
C ALA A 50 -2.15 7.01 18.72
N LEU A 51 -2.73 6.94 17.52
CA LEU A 51 -2.29 6.01 16.48
C LEU A 51 -0.83 6.27 16.06
N GLN A 52 -0.45 7.54 15.89
CA GLN A 52 0.94 7.89 15.56
C GLN A 52 1.92 7.46 16.67
N ALA A 53 1.55 7.67 17.93
CA ALA A 53 2.36 7.24 19.06
C ALA A 53 2.53 5.73 19.10
N GLU A 54 1.46 4.98 18.83
CA GLU A 54 1.47 3.52 18.79
C GLU A 54 2.32 2.98 17.65
N LEU A 55 2.20 3.54 16.44
CA LEU A 55 3.05 3.20 15.30
C LEU A 55 4.53 3.48 15.58
N LYS A 56 4.85 4.63 16.19
CA LYS A 56 6.23 4.96 16.56
C LYS A 56 6.79 3.96 17.56
N LYS A 57 5.99 3.56 18.56
CA LYS A 57 6.36 2.53 19.54
C LYS A 57 6.62 1.20 18.84
N MET A 58 5.70 0.75 17.98
CA MET A 58 5.84 -0.50 17.22
C MET A 58 7.14 -0.52 16.39
N THR A 59 7.45 0.56 15.66
CA THR A 59 8.68 0.65 14.86
C THR A 59 9.93 0.60 15.73
N THR A 60 9.90 1.27 16.90
CA THR A 60 11.02 1.28 17.84
C THR A 60 11.25 -0.11 18.44
N ASP A 61 10.17 -0.78 18.85
CA ASP A 61 10.23 -2.14 19.40
C ASP A 61 10.72 -3.15 18.35
N MET A 62 10.28 -3.00 17.10
CA MET A 62 10.77 -3.82 15.98
C MET A 62 12.26 -3.61 15.72
N ALA A 63 12.73 -2.36 15.66
CA ALA A 63 14.14 -2.06 15.45
C ALA A 63 15.02 -2.63 16.58
N ALA A 64 14.57 -2.50 17.83
CA ALA A 64 15.28 -3.07 18.98
C ALA A 64 15.31 -4.61 18.94
N SER A 65 14.21 -5.24 18.54
CA SER A 65 14.12 -6.70 18.42
C SER A 65 15.04 -7.24 17.33
N LEU A 66 15.04 -6.59 16.16
CA LEU A 66 15.94 -6.94 15.05
C LEU A 66 17.42 -6.77 15.44
N ALA A 67 17.79 -5.67 16.11
CA ALA A 67 19.18 -5.44 16.56
C ALA A 67 19.67 -6.48 17.59
N LYS A 68 18.76 -7.01 18.41
CA LYS A 68 19.06 -8.06 19.40
C LYS A 68 18.95 -9.49 18.83
N ASN A 69 18.54 -9.64 17.57
CA ASN A 69 18.14 -10.92 17.00
C ASN A 69 17.09 -11.65 17.85
N ASP A 70 16.12 -10.90 18.40
CA ASP A 70 15.03 -11.43 19.22
C ASP A 70 13.96 -12.07 18.32
N VAL A 71 14.20 -13.34 17.97
CA VAL A 71 13.35 -14.10 17.05
C VAL A 71 11.91 -14.23 17.56
N ASP A 72 11.74 -14.46 18.86
CA ASP A 72 10.41 -14.64 19.47
C ASP A 72 9.57 -13.37 19.43
N ALA A 73 10.21 -12.20 19.59
CA ALA A 73 9.56 -10.92 19.38
C ALA A 73 9.20 -10.70 17.90
N MET A 74 10.15 -10.97 16.99
CA MET A 74 9.92 -10.79 15.56
C MET A 74 8.82 -11.71 15.01
N GLU A 75 8.70 -12.91 15.56
CA GLU A 75 7.63 -13.84 15.21
C GLU A 75 6.24 -13.28 15.55
N LYS A 76 6.11 -12.47 16.62
CA LYS A 76 4.86 -11.81 16.98
C LYS A 76 4.62 -10.52 16.18
N ILE A 77 5.68 -9.79 15.84
CA ILE A 77 5.60 -8.54 15.10
C ILE A 77 5.24 -8.79 13.63
N TYR A 78 5.80 -9.83 13.01
CA TYR A 78 5.46 -10.21 11.64
C TYR A 78 4.09 -10.89 11.60
N GLY A 79 3.14 -10.23 10.94
CA GLY A 79 1.83 -10.81 10.62
C GLY A 79 1.95 -12.06 9.73
N GLU A 80 0.94 -12.92 9.75
CA GLU A 80 0.97 -14.25 9.12
C GLU A 80 1.40 -14.24 7.64
N ASN A 81 0.90 -13.27 6.87
CA ASN A 81 1.19 -13.10 5.44
C ASN A 81 2.35 -12.13 5.17
N TYR A 82 3.24 -11.91 6.13
CA TYR A 82 4.40 -11.04 5.96
C TYR A 82 5.33 -11.56 4.86
N MET A 83 5.75 -10.64 3.98
CA MET A 83 6.76 -10.86 2.95
C MET A 83 7.89 -9.85 3.15
N PHE A 84 9.12 -10.33 3.20
CA PHE A 84 10.31 -9.50 3.14
C PHE A 84 10.80 -9.43 1.70
N ILE A 85 11.08 -8.22 1.22
CA ILE A 85 11.76 -8.00 -0.04
C ILE A 85 13.16 -7.46 0.29
N GLY A 86 14.17 -8.24 -0.09
CA GLY A 86 15.57 -7.90 0.10
C GLY A 86 16.04 -6.78 -0.84
N PRO A 87 17.22 -6.18 -0.55
CA PRO A 87 17.80 -5.15 -1.40
C PRO A 87 18.19 -5.66 -2.81
N ASP A 88 18.34 -6.97 -2.95
CA ASP A 88 18.57 -7.69 -4.21
C ASP A 88 17.27 -8.06 -4.95
N GLY A 89 16.11 -7.71 -4.38
CA GLY A 89 14.79 -8.08 -4.89
C GLY A 89 14.37 -9.51 -4.53
N ALA A 90 15.16 -10.25 -3.75
CA ALA A 90 14.75 -11.56 -3.27
C ALA A 90 13.53 -11.43 -2.35
N VAL A 91 12.56 -12.33 -2.51
CA VAL A 91 11.34 -12.34 -1.71
C VAL A 91 11.40 -13.53 -0.76
N ALA A 92 11.17 -13.28 0.54
CA ALA A 92 11.12 -14.30 1.58
C ALA A 92 9.81 -14.20 2.37
N THR A 93 9.18 -15.34 2.61
CA THR A 93 8.04 -15.49 3.51
C THR A 93 8.44 -15.22 4.96
N ARG A 94 7.45 -14.99 5.82
CA ARG A 94 7.65 -14.93 7.28
C ARG A 94 8.45 -16.12 7.80
N ALA A 95 8.11 -17.34 7.38
CA ALA A 95 8.78 -18.55 7.86
C ALA A 95 10.26 -18.57 7.46
N GLU A 96 10.58 -18.28 6.20
CA GLU A 96 11.95 -18.22 5.69
C GLU A 96 12.74 -17.10 6.37
N ARG A 97 12.11 -15.95 6.61
CA ARG A 97 12.73 -14.84 7.32
C ARG A 97 13.08 -15.18 8.77
N ILE A 98 12.17 -15.83 9.49
CA ILE A 98 12.40 -16.27 10.87
C ILE A 98 13.49 -17.35 10.92
N ASP A 99 13.50 -18.28 9.96
CA ASP A 99 14.53 -19.31 9.88
C ASP A 99 15.93 -18.71 9.62
N ALA A 100 16.04 -17.73 8.71
CA ALA A 100 17.28 -16.99 8.47
C ALA A 100 17.79 -16.26 9.73
N MET A 101 16.89 -15.68 10.53
CA MET A 101 17.25 -15.07 11.81
C MET A 101 17.75 -16.10 12.83
N LYS A 102 17.13 -17.28 12.90
CA LYS A 102 17.55 -18.40 13.77
C LYS A 102 18.93 -18.94 13.40
N LYS A 103 19.23 -19.00 12.09
CA LYS A 103 20.53 -19.42 11.55
C LYS A 103 21.61 -18.35 11.71
N GLY A 104 21.21 -17.09 11.91
CA GLY A 104 22.12 -15.95 11.98
C GLY A 104 22.54 -15.42 10.61
N ASP A 105 21.90 -15.87 9.53
CA ASP A 105 22.15 -15.42 8.15
C ASP A 105 21.79 -13.93 7.97
N THR A 106 20.86 -13.44 8.79
CA THR A 106 20.45 -12.04 8.82
C THR A 106 20.62 -11.50 10.24
N LYS A 107 21.68 -10.72 10.47
CA LYS A 107 21.93 -10.00 11.71
C LYS A 107 22.12 -8.51 11.43
N TYR A 108 21.49 -7.67 12.25
CA TYR A 108 21.60 -6.23 12.15
C TYR A 108 22.51 -5.72 13.25
N ASP A 109 23.57 -4.99 12.88
CA ASP A 109 24.43 -4.32 13.86
C ASP A 109 23.76 -3.07 14.44
N SER A 110 23.02 -2.35 13.60
CA SER A 110 22.21 -1.20 14.00
C SER A 110 21.08 -0.95 13.00
N ILE A 111 20.01 -0.31 13.47
CA ILE A 111 18.86 0.11 12.66
C ILE A 111 18.60 1.59 12.95
N SER A 112 18.57 2.40 11.90
CA SER A 112 18.28 3.83 11.93
C SER A 112 17.15 4.16 10.96
N TYR A 113 16.30 5.11 11.34
CA TYR A 113 15.18 5.62 10.57
C TYR A 113 14.79 7.03 11.02
#